data_AF-A0A7W5Q141-F1
#
_entry.id   AF-A0A7W5Q141-F1
#
_cell.length_a   1.000
_cell.length_b   1.000
_cell.length_c   1.000
_cell.angle_alpha   90.00
_cell.angle_beta   90.00
_cell.angle_gamma   90.00
#
_symmetry.space_group_name_H-M   'P 1'
#
loop_
_entity.id
_entity.type
_entity.pdbx_description
1 polymer ?
#
loop_
_entity_poly.entity_id
_entity_poly.type
_entity_poly.pdbx_seq_one_letter_code
_entity_poly.pdbx_strand_id
1 'polypeptide(L)'
;MTEKADAPAAAALRYKWRVTWPNPEDADSHKTDFCGWDGKIRIGRIRLEPGGPVKGLWQWSGQGPEVRQRLLPHQGYEKTARKAAWMVEDYYDRLMAHHRID
;
A
#
# COMPACT_ATOMS: atom_id res chain seq x y z
N MET A 1 -6.52 -22.22 -12.22
CA MET A 1 -6.90 -21.50 -10.98
C MET A 1 -5.61 -21.20 -10.25
N THR A 2 -5.07 -19.98 -10.40
CA THR A 2 -3.82 -19.62 -9.74
C THR A 2 -4.17 -19.06 -8.37
N GLU A 3 -3.86 -19.85 -7.34
CA GLU A 3 -3.95 -19.49 -5.93
C GLU A 3 -3.17 -18.18 -5.73
N LYS A 4 -3.88 -17.07 -5.44
CA LYS A 4 -3.21 -15.83 -5.04
C LYS A 4 -2.52 -16.13 -3.72
N ALA A 5 -1.18 -16.10 -3.73
CA ALA A 5 -0.38 -16.29 -2.54
C ALA A 5 -0.92 -15.41 -1.41
N ASP A 6 -1.42 -16.06 -0.36
CA ASP A 6 -1.87 -15.37 0.82
C ASP A 6 -0.62 -14.84 1.53
N ALA A 7 -0.23 -13.61 1.20
CA ALA A 7 0.85 -12.91 1.89
C ALA A 7 0.76 -13.11 3.41
N PRO A 8 1.86 -13.45 4.09
CA PRO A 8 1.85 -13.83 5.48
C PRO A 8 1.43 -12.65 6.35
N ALA A 9 0.27 -12.77 6.99
CA ALA A 9 -0.28 -11.77 7.91
C ALA A 9 0.63 -11.47 9.13
N ALA A 10 1.70 -12.26 9.32
CA ALA A 10 2.65 -12.18 10.42
C ALA A 10 4.02 -11.56 10.06
N ALA A 11 4.30 -11.25 8.80
CA ALA A 11 5.57 -10.60 8.44
C ALA A 11 5.58 -9.12 8.85
N ALA A 12 6.71 -8.67 9.41
CA ALA A 12 6.91 -7.25 9.70
C ALA A 12 6.96 -6.43 8.40
N LEU A 13 6.41 -5.21 8.44
CA LEU A 13 6.54 -4.25 7.34
C LEU A 13 7.99 -3.78 7.24
N ARG A 14 8.51 -3.71 6.02
CA ARG A 14 9.92 -3.40 5.73
C ARG A 14 10.18 -1.91 5.61
N TYR A 15 9.16 -1.16 5.19
CA TYR A 15 9.27 0.27 4.93
C TYR A 15 8.62 1.10 6.04
N LYS A 16 8.91 2.41 6.05
CA LYS A 16 8.39 3.33 7.06
C LYS A 16 6.99 3.78 6.68
N TRP A 17 6.01 3.49 7.53
CA TRP A 17 4.62 3.89 7.34
C TRP A 17 4.27 5.07 8.24
N ARG A 18 3.64 6.10 7.66
CA ARG A 18 3.18 7.29 8.38
C ARG A 18 1.78 7.68 7.95
N VAL A 19 1.02 8.27 8.86
CA VAL A 19 -0.30 8.85 8.57
C VAL A 19 -0.15 9.90 7.47
N THR A 20 -1.04 9.89 6.49
CA THR A 20 -0.98 10.80 5.34
C THR A 20 -1.45 12.21 5.71
N TRP A 21 -2.49 12.32 6.55
CA TRP A 21 -3.09 13.58 6.97
C TRP A 21 -3.63 13.48 8.40
N PRO A 22 -3.35 14.45 9.29
CA PRO A 22 -4.28 14.80 10.35
C PRO A 22 -5.35 15.70 9.72
N ASN A 23 -6.48 15.14 9.27
CA ASN A 23 -7.61 15.98 8.92
C ASN A 23 -8.24 16.49 10.24
N PRO A 24 -8.28 17.80 10.52
CA PRO A 24 -8.84 18.32 11.77
C PRO A 24 -10.33 17.99 11.95
N GLU A 25 -11.06 17.77 10.85
CA GLU A 25 -12.48 17.45 10.83
C GLU A 25 -12.75 15.92 10.86
N ASP A 26 -11.74 15.11 10.50
CA ASP A 26 -11.80 13.65 10.58
C ASP A 26 -10.84 13.19 11.66
N ALA A 27 -11.37 13.18 12.89
CA ALA A 27 -10.67 12.79 14.10
C ALA A 27 -10.05 11.38 13.99
N ASP A 28 -10.53 10.51 13.09
CA ASP A 28 -10.03 9.14 12.90
C ASP A 28 -9.15 8.97 11.63
N SER A 29 -8.87 10.05 10.89
CA SER A 29 -7.97 10.04 9.71
C SER A 29 -6.60 9.40 10.01
N HIS A 30 -6.10 9.58 11.24
CA HIS A 30 -4.87 8.97 11.74
C HIS A 30 -4.92 7.43 11.88
N LYS A 31 -6.11 6.82 11.76
CA LYS A 31 -6.33 5.36 11.79
C LYS A 31 -6.72 4.78 10.45
N THR A 32 -7.01 5.61 9.44
CA THR A 32 -7.68 5.17 8.21
C THR A 32 -6.89 5.48 6.93
N ASP A 33 -5.76 6.20 7.00
CA ASP A 33 -4.98 6.59 5.83
C ASP A 33 -3.47 6.69 6.13
N PHE A 34 -2.67 5.88 5.42
CA PHE A 34 -1.24 5.80 5.62
C PHE A 34 -0.46 5.78 4.30
N CYS A 35 0.74 6.33 4.31
CA CYS A 35 1.72 6.23 3.24
C CYS A 35 2.98 5.50 3.68
N GLY A 36 3.46 4.61 2.81
CA GLY A 36 4.75 3.96 2.96
C GLY A 36 5.86 4.78 2.30
N TRP A 37 7.05 4.74 2.90
CA TRP A 37 8.24 5.46 2.45
C TRP A 37 9.50 4.62 2.52
N ASP A 38 10.31 4.75 1.48
CA ASP A 38 11.69 4.28 1.39
C ASP A 38 12.62 5.49 1.26
N GLY A 39 13.18 5.94 2.39
CA GLY A 39 13.88 7.22 2.48
C GLY A 39 12.98 8.38 2.03
N LYS A 40 13.31 8.98 0.88
CA LYS A 40 12.55 10.09 0.25
C LYS A 40 11.49 9.61 -0.75
N ILE A 41 11.52 8.33 -1.12
CA ILE A 41 10.62 7.75 -2.12
C ILE A 41 9.33 7.32 -1.42
N ARG A 42 8.18 7.78 -1.94
CA ARG A 42 6.88 7.26 -1.53
C ARG A 42 6.62 5.95 -2.25
N ILE A 43 6.49 4.86 -1.51
CA ILE A 43 6.28 3.52 -2.09
C ILE A 43 4.79 3.23 -2.30
N GLY A 44 3.89 3.96 -1.65
CA GLY A 44 2.45 3.85 -1.88
C GLY A 44 1.58 4.42 -0.76
N ARG A 45 0.28 4.16 -0.87
CA ARG A 45 -0.75 4.58 0.10
C ARG A 45 -1.71 3.43 0.38
N ILE A 46 -2.21 3.37 1.60
CA ILE A 46 -3.36 2.56 1.97
C ILE A 46 -4.44 3.45 2.60
N ARG A 47 -5.71 3.13 2.33
CA ARG A 47 -6.86 3.86 2.90
C ARG A 47 -8.03 2.91 3.19
N LEU A 48 -8.67 3.09 4.34
CA LEU A 48 -9.93 2.42 4.65
C LEU A 48 -11.08 3.09 3.88
N GLU A 49 -11.84 2.31 3.12
CA GLU A 49 -12.97 2.82 2.36
C GLU A 49 -14.17 3.10 3.27
N PRO A 50 -14.64 4.35 3.36
CA PRO A 50 -15.71 4.73 4.30
C PRO A 50 -17.11 4.35 3.80
N GLY A 51 -17.28 4.07 2.51
CA GLY A 51 -18.58 3.85 1.87
C GLY A 51 -18.52 3.02 0.60
N GLY A 52 -19.69 2.81 0.00
CA GLY A 52 -19.85 2.07 -1.25
C GLY A 52 -19.70 0.54 -1.11
N PRO A 53 -19.62 -0.19 -2.24
CA PRO A 53 -19.56 -1.66 -2.26
C PRO A 53 -18.31 -2.26 -1.60
N VAL A 54 -17.24 -1.46 -1.48
CA VAL A 54 -15.96 -1.86 -0.87
C VAL A 54 -15.79 -1.30 0.54
N LYS A 55 -16.87 -0.79 1.15
CA LYS A 55 -16.86 -0.24 2.51
C LYS A 55 -16.23 -1.23 3.49
N GLY A 56 -15.32 -0.72 4.33
CA GLY A 56 -14.63 -1.51 5.34
C GLY A 56 -13.41 -2.28 4.81
N LEU A 57 -13.14 -2.24 3.50
CA LEU A 57 -11.90 -2.75 2.93
C LEU A 57 -10.83 -1.65 2.88
N TRP A 58 -9.58 -2.09 2.96
CA TRP A 58 -8.40 -1.26 2.79
C TRP A 58 -7.99 -1.24 1.33
N GLN A 59 -8.18 -0.12 0.66
CA GLN A 59 -7.58 0.13 -0.64
C GLN A 59 -6.06 0.24 -0.47
N TRP A 60 -5.31 -0.38 -1.36
CA TRP A 60 -3.88 -0.15 -1.51
C TRP A 60 -3.58 0.40 -2.91
N SER A 61 -2.57 1.27 -2.99
CA SER A 61 -2.07 1.84 -4.24
C SER A 61 -0.55 1.89 -4.18
N GLY A 62 0.07 1.03 -5.00
CA GLY A 62 1.51 0.96 -5.17
C GLY A 62 2.06 2.15 -5.97
N GLN A 63 3.17 2.69 -5.49
CA GLN A 63 3.94 3.77 -6.09
C GLN A 63 5.43 3.37 -6.12
N GLY A 64 6.32 4.34 -6.30
CA GLY A 64 7.76 4.14 -6.46
C GLY A 64 8.34 5.27 -7.31
N PRO A 65 9.65 5.22 -7.61
CA PRO A 65 10.32 6.26 -8.39
C PRO A 65 9.71 6.43 -9.77
N GLU A 66 10.12 7.49 -10.46
CA GLU A 66 9.81 7.66 -11.87
C GLU A 66 10.51 6.55 -12.67
N VAL A 67 9.71 5.77 -13.40
CA VAL A 67 10.17 4.60 -14.15
C VAL A 67 9.44 4.56 -15.49
N ARG A 68 10.08 3.94 -16.48
CA ARG A 68 9.53 3.85 -17.85
C ARG A 68 8.21 3.07 -17.93
N GLN A 69 8.02 2.09 -17.06
CA GLN A 69 6.85 1.21 -17.07
C GLN A 69 6.39 0.87 -15.66
N ARG A 70 5.10 1.05 -15.38
CA ARG A 70 4.46 0.56 -14.15
C ARG A 70 4.02 -0.90 -14.31
N LEU A 71 4.02 -1.65 -13.21
CA LEU A 71 3.54 -3.03 -13.21
C LEU A 71 2.03 -3.08 -12.92
N LEU A 72 1.38 -4.19 -13.28
CA LEU A 72 0.01 -4.49 -12.89
C LEU A 72 -0.05 -5.77 -12.04
N PRO A 73 -1.01 -5.89 -11.10
CA PRO A 73 -1.83 -4.80 -10.58
C PRO A 73 -1.00 -3.83 -9.71
N HIS A 74 -1.28 -2.53 -9.79
CA HIS A 74 -0.69 -1.50 -8.90
C HIS A 74 -1.68 -1.01 -7.83
N GLN A 75 -2.88 -1.57 -7.79
CA GLN A 75 -3.91 -1.22 -6.81
C GLN A 75 -4.83 -2.41 -6.54
N GLY A 76 -5.50 -2.37 -5.39
CA GLY A 76 -6.48 -3.37 -5.00
C GLY A 76 -7.09 -3.09 -3.65
N TYR A 77 -7.80 -4.08 -3.10
CA TYR A 77 -8.47 -4.00 -1.81
C TYR A 77 -8.11 -5.21 -0.96
N GLU A 78 -7.92 -4.99 0.33
CA GLU A 78 -7.59 -6.01 1.30
C GLU A 78 -8.42 -5.85 2.58
N LYS A 79 -8.55 -6.92 3.36
CA LYS A 79 -9.37 -6.91 4.59
C LYS A 79 -8.71 -6.14 5.74
N THR A 80 -7.39 -5.95 5.71
CA THR A 80 -6.65 -5.32 6.81
C THR A 80 -5.61 -4.32 6.30
N ALA A 81 -5.33 -3.29 7.11
CA ALA A 81 -4.29 -2.30 6.83
C ALA A 81 -2.92 -2.94 6.62
N ARG A 82 -2.58 -3.95 7.43
CA ARG A 82 -1.29 -4.65 7.35
C ARG A 82 -1.15 -5.41 6.03
N LYS A 83 -2.19 -6.10 5.58
CA LYS A 83 -2.19 -6.80 4.29
C LYS A 83 -2.11 -5.80 3.14
N ALA A 84 -2.90 -4.72 3.17
CA ALA A 84 -2.83 -3.64 2.19
C ALA A 84 -1.42 -3.02 2.12
N ALA A 85 -0.78 -2.78 3.27
CA ALA A 85 0.59 -2.28 3.34
C ALA A 85 1.56 -3.27 2.69
N TRP A 86 1.47 -4.55 3.03
CA TRP A 86 2.30 -5.59 2.43
C TRP A 86 2.16 -5.65 0.90
N MET A 87 0.95 -5.50 0.36
CA MET A 87 0.73 -5.44 -1.09
C MET A 87 1.41 -4.23 -1.75
N VAL A 88 1.48 -3.10 -1.06
CA VAL A 88 2.26 -1.94 -1.53
C VAL A 88 3.76 -2.25 -1.54
N GLU A 89 4.28 -2.88 -0.48
CA GLU A 89 5.70 -3.24 -0.41
C GLU A 89 6.07 -4.26 -1.48
N ASP A 90 5.28 -5.33 -1.65
CA ASP A 90 5.49 -6.34 -2.70
C ASP A 90 5.48 -5.71 -4.10
N TYR A 91 4.51 -4.83 -4.37
CA TYR A 91 4.47 -4.09 -5.62
C TYR A 91 5.74 -3.25 -5.84
N TYR A 92 6.17 -2.53 -4.81
CA TYR A 92 7.35 -1.67 -4.88
C TYR A 92 8.61 -2.49 -5.18
N ASP A 93 8.86 -3.59 -4.45
CA ASP A 93 10.05 -4.43 -4.71
C ASP A 93 10.04 -5.00 -6.11
N ARG A 94 8.89 -5.49 -6.58
CA ARG A 94 8.74 -5.99 -7.94
C ARG A 94 9.04 -4.90 -8.97
N LEU A 95 8.61 -3.67 -8.70
CA LEU A 95 8.87 -2.53 -9.57
C LEU A 95 10.37 -2.20 -9.60
N MET A 96 11.02 -2.14 -8.44
CA MET A 96 12.45 -1.88 -8.33
C MET A 96 13.27 -2.98 -9.02
N ALA A 97 12.95 -4.25 -8.76
CA ALA A 97 13.59 -5.40 -9.39
C ALA A 97 13.39 -5.44 -10.91
N HIS A 98 12.19 -5.12 -11.41
CA HIS A 98 11.91 -5.07 -12.85
C HIS A 98 12.77 -4.02 -13.57
N HIS A 99 13.03 -2.88 -12.92
CA HIS A 99 13.86 -1.81 -13.47
C HIS A 99 15.33 -1.88 -13.05
N ARG A 100 15.72 -2.88 -12.25
CA ARG A 100 17.07 -3.06 -11.70
C ARG A 100 17.56 -1.81 -10.94
N ILE A 101 16.69 -1.30 -10.08
CA ILE A 101 16.98 -0.17 -9.19
C ILE A 101 17.22 -0.74 -7.79
N ASP A 102 18.37 -0.39 -7.21
CA ASP A 102 18.85 -0.85 -5.91
C ASP A 102 18.59 0.18 -4.80
#